data_AF-A0A2U0ADU6-F1
#
_entry.id   AF-A0A2U0ADU6-F1
#
_cell.length_a   1.000
_cell.length_b   1.000
_cell.length_c   1.000
_cell.angle_alpha   90.00
_cell.angle_beta   90.00
_cell.angle_gamma   90.00
#
_symmetry.space_group_name_H-M   'P 1'
#
loop_
_entity.id
_entity.type
_entity.pdbx_description
1 polymer ?
#
loop_
_entity_poly.entity_id
_entity_poly.type
_entity_poly.pdbx_seq_one_letter_code
_entity_poly.pdbx_strand_id
1 'polypeptide(L)'
;MAYEIIETCVNCWACEPLCPSNAIFEARPHFLIDARKCTECEGDHADPQCASICPIEGAILNPFGEAANPAGSLTGIPPEKVAEVMAEIQAR
;
A
#
# COMPACT_ATOMS: atom_id res chain seq x y z
N MET A 1 -11.95 5.16 9.80
CA MET A 1 -11.17 4.11 9.12
C MET A 1 -10.41 4.82 8.01
N ALA A 2 -9.18 4.42 7.72
CA ALA A 2 -8.34 5.08 6.72
C ALA A 2 -7.20 4.15 6.29
N TYR A 3 -6.75 4.30 5.05
CA TYR A 3 -5.50 3.70 4.61
C TYR A 3 -4.31 4.41 5.25
N GLU A 4 -3.18 3.71 5.33
CA GLU A 4 -1.92 4.21 5.89
C GLU A 4 -0.75 3.92 4.93
N ILE A 5 0.23 4.82 4.87
CA ILE A 5 1.51 4.61 4.18
C ILE A 5 2.56 4.37 5.28
N ILE A 6 3.34 3.30 5.15
CA ILE A 6 4.36 2.93 6.14
C ILE A 6 5.79 3.07 5.60
N GLU A 7 6.79 2.73 6.44
CA GLU A 7 8.21 3.01 6.20
C GLU A 7 8.83 2.31 4.98
N THR A 8 8.16 1.33 4.39
CA THR A 8 8.59 0.69 3.13
C THR A 8 8.31 1.56 1.90
N CYS A 9 7.62 2.70 2.07
CA CYS A 9 7.44 3.68 1.01
C CYS A 9 8.77 4.26 0.50
N VAL A 10 8.91 4.33 -0.83
CA VAL A 10 10.14 4.76 -1.52
C VAL A 10 10.09 6.20 -2.06
N ASN A 11 9.10 7.00 -1.65
CA ASN A 11 8.96 8.40 -2.05
C ASN A 11 8.91 8.62 -3.58
N CYS A 12 8.17 7.76 -4.30
CA CYS A 12 8.07 7.82 -5.77
C CYS A 12 7.06 8.85 -6.32
N TRP A 13 6.33 9.56 -5.46
CA TRP A 13 5.33 10.59 -5.83
C TRP A 13 4.08 10.10 -6.60
N ALA A 14 3.95 8.80 -6.88
CA ALA A 14 2.88 8.32 -7.76
C ALA A 14 1.47 8.42 -7.16
N CYS A 15 1.31 8.27 -5.84
CA CYS A 15 -0.01 8.19 -5.20
C CYS A 15 -0.62 9.54 -4.82
N GLU A 16 0.21 10.55 -4.54
CA GLU A 16 -0.24 11.89 -4.10
C GLU A 16 -1.22 12.55 -5.08
N PRO A 17 -0.93 12.64 -6.40
CA PRO A 17 -1.83 13.29 -7.34
C PRO A 17 -3.10 12.47 -7.66
N LEU A 18 -3.18 11.21 -7.22
CA LEU A 18 -4.32 10.32 -7.48
C LEU A 18 -5.32 10.24 -6.32
N CYS A 19 -5.01 10.85 -5.17
CA CYS A 19 -5.91 10.80 -4.02
C CYS A 19 -7.09 11.78 -4.20
N PRO A 20 -8.34 11.31 -4.38
CA PRO A 20 -9.46 12.19 -4.71
C PRO A 20 -9.79 13.19 -3.58
N SER A 21 -9.52 12.80 -2.33
CA SER A 21 -9.74 13.63 -1.14
C SER A 21 -8.51 14.46 -0.71
N ASN A 22 -7.42 14.45 -1.49
CA ASN A 22 -6.17 15.14 -1.15
C ASN A 22 -5.69 14.80 0.28
N ALA A 23 -5.80 13.52 0.64
CA ALA A 23 -5.42 13.01 1.95
C ALA A 23 -3.93 12.65 2.03
N ILE A 24 -3.27 12.39 0.90
CA ILE A 24 -1.84 12.06 0.84
C ILE A 24 -1.02 13.33 0.79
N PHE A 25 0.08 13.37 1.57
CA PHE A 25 1.00 14.51 1.59
C PHE A 25 2.45 14.06 1.83
N GLU A 26 3.39 14.84 1.32
CA GLU A 26 4.81 14.62 1.56
C GLU A 26 5.15 14.86 3.05
N ALA A 27 5.85 13.91 3.66
CA ALA A 27 6.41 14.04 5.00
C ALA A 27 7.77 13.33 5.06
N ARG A 28 8.42 13.37 6.22
CA ARG A 28 9.68 12.64 6.47
C ARG A 28 9.47 11.61 7.56
N PRO A 29 9.97 10.37 7.41
CA PRO A 29 10.85 9.91 6.32
C PRO A 29 10.14 9.49 5.01
N HIS A 30 8.81 9.39 5.01
CA HIS A 30 8.01 9.00 3.85
C HIS A 30 6.68 9.76 3.79
N PHE A 31 5.96 9.65 2.66
CA PHE A 31 4.58 10.15 2.51
C PHE A 31 3.64 9.60 3.58
N LEU A 32 2.64 10.38 3.97
CA LEU A 32 1.62 9.98 4.95
C LEU A 32 0.21 10.23 4.40
N ILE A 33 -0.79 9.58 5.00
CA ILE A 33 -2.21 9.81 4.76
C ILE A 33 -2.83 10.51 5.98
N ASP A 34 -3.50 11.66 5.79
CA ASP A 34 -4.33 12.26 6.84
C ASP A 34 -5.61 11.43 6.97
N ALA A 35 -5.69 10.65 8.04
CA ALA A 35 -6.81 9.77 8.33
C ALA A 35 -8.17 10.51 8.42
N ARG A 36 -8.18 11.83 8.66
CA ARG A 36 -9.41 12.62 8.69
C ARG A 36 -9.90 13.03 7.31
N LYS A 37 -9.02 12.99 6.31
CA LYS A 37 -9.35 13.31 4.92
C LYS A 37 -9.57 12.06 4.07
N CYS A 38 -8.94 10.94 4.41
CA CYS A 38 -9.06 9.70 3.66
C CYS A 38 -10.53 9.28 3.56
N THR A 39 -11.04 9.22 2.33
CA THR A 39 -12.39 8.76 1.99
C THR A 39 -12.42 7.30 1.55
N GLU A 40 -11.28 6.59 1.64
CA GLU A 40 -11.12 5.23 1.11
C GLU A 40 -11.45 5.11 -0.39
N CYS A 41 -11.45 6.26 -1.10
CA CYS A 41 -11.93 6.43 -2.48
C CYS A 41 -13.43 6.13 -2.68
N GLU A 42 -14.21 5.94 -1.62
CA GLU A 42 -15.64 5.66 -1.71
C GLU A 42 -16.38 6.79 -2.44
N GLY A 43 -17.15 6.43 -3.47
CA GLY A 43 -17.92 7.36 -4.30
C GLY A 43 -17.15 7.97 -5.48
N ASP A 44 -15.81 7.91 -5.47
CA ASP A 44 -14.96 8.41 -6.56
C ASP A 44 -14.42 7.28 -7.45
N HIS A 45 -13.97 6.18 -6.83
CA HIS A 45 -13.40 5.02 -7.52
C HIS A 45 -13.84 3.70 -6.88
N ALA A 46 -13.81 2.62 -7.66
CA ALA A 46 -14.10 1.27 -7.14
C ALA A 46 -12.95 0.72 -6.29
N ASP A 47 -11.72 1.10 -6.62
CA ASP A 47 -10.49 0.63 -5.98
C ASP A 47 -9.72 1.78 -5.33
N PRO A 48 -8.96 1.53 -4.24
CA PRO A 48 -8.12 2.53 -3.59
C PRO A 48 -6.94 2.94 -4.50
N GLN A 49 -7.01 4.14 -5.07
CA GLN A 49 -6.05 4.59 -6.08
C GLN A 49 -4.59 4.60 -5.59
N CYS A 50 -4.38 4.87 -4.29
CA CYS A 50 -3.04 4.84 -3.70
C CYS A 50 -2.42 3.44 -3.72
N ALA A 51 -3.19 2.39 -3.43
CA ALA A 51 -2.71 1.02 -3.50
C ALA A 51 -2.58 0.55 -4.95
N SER A 52 -3.53 0.93 -5.83
CA SER A 52 -3.49 0.54 -7.25
C SER A 52 -2.26 1.05 -8.00
N ILE A 53 -1.73 2.22 -7.62
CA ILE A 53 -0.52 2.79 -8.26
C ILE A 53 0.78 2.47 -7.50
N CYS A 54 0.70 1.99 -6.26
CA CYS A 54 1.89 1.81 -5.44
C CYS A 54 2.79 0.70 -6.03
N PRO A 55 4.06 1.00 -6.33
CA PRO A 55 4.96 -0.01 -6.89
C PRO A 55 5.58 -0.95 -5.83
N ILE A 56 5.28 -0.73 -4.55
CA ILE A 56 5.89 -1.46 -3.43
C ILE A 56 4.81 -2.24 -2.69
N GLU A 57 4.91 -3.56 -2.75
CA GLU A 57 4.10 -4.45 -1.92
C GLU A 57 4.35 -4.14 -0.43
N GLY A 58 3.27 -4.11 0.35
CA GLY A 58 3.30 -3.84 1.79
C GLY A 58 3.48 -2.37 2.19
N ALA A 59 3.66 -1.44 1.25
CA ALA A 59 3.83 -0.02 1.61
C ALA A 59 2.54 0.70 1.98
N ILE A 60 1.39 0.14 1.58
CA ILE A 60 0.07 0.68 1.88
C ILE A 60 -0.68 -0.33 2.75
N LEU A 61 -1.15 0.11 3.92
CA LEU A 61 -2.03 -0.68 4.77
C LEU A 61 -3.49 -0.24 4.58
N ASN A 62 -4.39 -1.21 4.56
CA ASN A 62 -5.83 -0.98 4.59
C ASN A 62 -6.27 -0.52 6.00
N PRO A 63 -7.53 -0.13 6.20
CA PRO A 63 -8.01 0.31 7.53
C PRO A 63 -7.98 -0.76 8.64
N PHE A 64 -7.70 -2.01 8.30
CA PHE A 64 -7.52 -3.12 9.23
C PHE A 64 -6.05 -3.37 9.57
N GLY A 65 -5.11 -2.59 9.02
CA GLY A 65 -3.67 -2.73 9.22
C GLY A 65 -3.04 -3.83 8.36
N GLU A 66 -3.74 -4.34 7.36
CA GLU A 66 -3.25 -5.38 6.45
C GLU A 66 -2.68 -4.75 5.19
N ALA A 67 -1.63 -5.34 4.61
CA ALA A 67 -1.06 -4.87 3.36
C ALA A 67 -2.09 -4.90 2.22
N ALA A 68 -2.37 -3.74 1.63
CA ALA A 68 -3.29 -3.63 0.49
C ALA A 68 -2.75 -4.39 -0.74
N ASN A 69 -1.43 -4.42 -0.91
CA ASN A 69 -0.71 -5.26 -1.86
C ASN A 69 0.24 -6.17 -1.08
N PRO A 70 -0.16 -7.40 -0.68
CA PRO A 70 0.72 -8.33 0.02
C PRO A 70 1.83 -8.87 -0.89
N ALA A 71 2.84 -9.49 -0.30
CA ALA A 71 3.97 -10.04 -1.05
C ALA A 71 3.51 -11.00 -2.17
N GLY A 72 3.98 -10.75 -3.39
CA GLY A 72 3.62 -11.49 -4.60
C GLY A 72 2.38 -10.97 -5.35
N SER A 73 1.56 -10.10 -4.74
CA SER A 73 0.30 -9.66 -5.36
C SER A 73 0.47 -8.87 -6.65
N LEU A 74 1.53 -8.06 -6.77
CA LEU A 74 1.80 -7.25 -7.97
C LEU A 74 2.41 -8.06 -9.11
N THR A 75 3.03 -9.20 -8.78
CA THR A 75 3.68 -10.09 -9.76
C THR A 75 2.82 -11.30 -10.12
N GLY A 76 1.66 -11.47 -9.47
CA GLY A 76 0.80 -12.64 -9.63
C GLY A 76 1.38 -13.91 -9.01
N ILE A 77 2.38 -13.79 -8.12
CA ILE A 77 2.92 -14.90 -7.36
C ILE A 77 1.99 -15.14 -6.17
N PRO A 78 1.38 -16.33 -6.05
CA PRO A 78 0.51 -16.63 -4.92
C PRO A 78 1.27 -16.56 -3.58
N PRO A 79 0.67 -16.02 -2.50
CA PRO A 79 1.32 -15.90 -1.20
C PRO A 79 1.87 -17.22 -0.64
N GLU A 80 1.19 -18.34 -0.92
CA GLU A 80 1.64 -19.68 -0.51
C GLU A 80 2.98 -20.07 -1.12
N LYS A 81 3.26 -19.65 -2.36
CA LYS A 81 4.54 -19.93 -3.03
C LYS A 81 5.66 -19.07 -2.46
N VAL A 82 5.36 -17.82 -2.10
CA VAL A 82 6.33 -16.97 -1.41
C VAL A 82 6.70 -17.59 -0.06
N ALA A 83 5.71 -18.04 0.71
CA ALA A 83 5.92 -18.68 2.00
C ALA A 83 6.75 -19.97 1.88
N GLU A 84 6.45 -20.83 0.89
CA GLU A 84 7.19 -22.07 0.61
C GLU A 84 8.67 -21.79 0.33
N VAL A 85 8.97 -20.87 -0.59
CA VAL A 85 10.36 -20.54 -0.98
C VAL A 85 11.11 -19.89 0.18
N MET A 86 10.46 -19.00 0.94
CA MET A 86 11.09 -18.38 2.10
C MET A 86 11.42 -19.40 3.20
N ALA A 87 10.55 -20.39 3.43
CA ALA A 87 10.82 -21.47 4.37
C ALA A 87 12.00 -22.35 3.91
N GLU A 88 12.10 -22.62 2.61
CA GLU A 88 13.25 -23.35 2.05
C GLU A 88 14.56 -22.57 2.24
N ILE A 89 14.56 -21.26 1.99
CA ILE A 89 15.74 -20.40 2.19
C ILE A 89 16.17 -20.37 3.66
N GLN A 90 15.22 -20.29 4.60
CA GLN A 90 15.51 -20.27 6.04
C GLN A 90 16.00 -21.61 6.59
N ALA A 91 15.69 -22.72 5.90
CA ALA A 91 16.17 -24.05 6.26
C ALA A 91 17.60 -24.34 5.78
N ARG A 92 18.21 -23.43 4.99
CA ARG A 92 19.60 -23.50 4.52
C ARG A 92 20.55 -22.74 5.44
#